data_AF-A0AAN7WKN2-F1
#
_entry.id   AF-A0AAN7WKN2-F1
#
_cell.length_a   1.000
_cell.length_b   1.000
_cell.length_c   1.000
_cell.angle_alpha   90.00
_cell.angle_beta   90.00
_cell.angle_gamma   90.00
#
_symmetry.space_group_name_H-M   'P 1'
#
loop_
_entity.id
_entity.type
_entity.pdbx_description
1 polymer ?
#
loop_
_entity_poly.entity_id
_entity_poly.type
_entity_poly.pdbx_seq_one_letter_code
_entity_poly.pdbx_strand_id
1 'polypeptide(L)'
;MTCSGCSNAIDRVLKRLEPDVSKYVISLKKQTVDIETTLPLETILSKIQKTGKEVTGSKVWKMDYTDKLLELEEQYYEEGFREGQNESLHNSFLEGKQFGLQVGFQRFVLINQIIGICDIIDSLDLKNDSLNKNISIIRHLINNIQMNNDEENVENLDKILIKLKNKFRTVLLSFHRLTKDNHDNKHSTNHLTFNNVEDLSSIIAGKIEGFVEDKEVTEVKVKQDQLHEW
;
A
#
# COMPACT_ATOMS: atom_id res chain seq x y z
N MET A 1 -45.54 27.40 41.17
CA MET A 1 -46.71 28.18 40.66
C MET A 1 -47.98 27.58 41.23
N THR A 2 -48.88 28.34 41.86
CA THR A 2 -50.04 27.77 42.61
C THR A 2 -51.41 27.97 41.95
N CYS A 3 -51.55 28.89 41.00
CA CYS A 3 -52.82 29.15 40.31
C CYS A 3 -52.60 29.64 38.86
N SER A 4 -53.66 29.63 38.04
CA SER A 4 -53.64 30.16 36.66
C SER A 4 -53.22 31.64 36.57
N GLY A 5 -53.48 32.42 37.63
CA GLY A 5 -52.96 33.80 37.73
C GLY A 5 -51.43 33.87 37.80
N CYS A 6 -50.77 32.86 38.40
CA CYS A 6 -49.31 32.78 38.48
C CYS A 6 -48.68 32.43 37.13
N SER A 7 -49.26 31.51 36.36
CA SER A 7 -48.77 31.22 35.00
C SER A 7 -48.95 32.41 34.08
N ASN A 8 -50.07 33.14 34.20
CA ASN A 8 -50.32 34.32 33.37
C ASN A 8 -49.37 35.49 33.69
N ALA A 9 -48.86 35.59 34.92
CA ALA A 9 -47.84 36.57 35.27
C ALA A 9 -46.50 36.28 34.58
N ILE A 10 -46.12 35.00 34.48
CA ILE A 10 -44.91 34.56 33.79
C ILE A 10 -45.07 34.71 32.28
N ASP A 11 -46.22 34.33 31.72
CA ASP A 11 -46.57 34.51 30.30
C ASP A 11 -46.40 35.97 29.85
N ARG A 12 -46.89 36.94 30.65
CA ARG A 12 -46.73 38.37 30.35
C ARG A 12 -45.28 38.85 30.36
N VAL A 13 -44.42 38.25 31.18
CA VAL A 13 -43.00 38.61 31.23
C VAL A 13 -42.26 38.02 30.04
N LEU A 14 -42.55 36.77 29.68
CA LEU A 14 -41.94 36.10 28.54
C LEU A 14 -42.35 36.75 27.22
N LYS A 15 -43.62 37.14 27.05
CA LYS A 15 -44.08 37.92 25.87
C LYS A 15 -43.39 39.28 25.71
N ARG A 16 -42.96 39.90 26.80
CA ARG A 16 -42.20 41.17 26.74
C ARG A 16 -40.74 41.00 26.36
N LEU A 17 -40.26 39.75 26.32
CA LEU A 17 -38.91 39.40 25.91
C LEU A 17 -38.87 38.88 24.46
N GLU A 18 -39.98 38.97 23.72
CA GLU A 18 -39.99 38.81 22.26
C GLU A 18 -39.26 40.02 21.63
N PRO A 19 -38.33 39.82 20.68
CA PRO A 19 -38.09 38.61 19.88
C PRO A 19 -37.04 37.63 20.44
N ASP A 20 -36.38 37.95 21.56
CA ASP A 20 -35.24 37.17 22.05
C ASP A 20 -35.62 35.79 22.66
N VAL A 21 -36.91 35.60 22.96
CA VAL A 21 -37.50 34.30 23.33
C VAL A 21 -38.26 33.73 22.12
N SER A 22 -37.71 32.69 21.51
CA SER A 22 -38.26 32.07 20.30
C SER A 22 -39.50 31.21 20.58
N LYS A 23 -39.51 30.53 21.72
CA LYS A 23 -40.61 29.63 22.12
C LYS A 23 -40.59 29.39 23.61
N TYR A 24 -41.76 29.26 24.22
CA TYR A 24 -41.86 28.86 25.61
C TYR A 24 -43.12 28.03 25.88
N VAL A 25 -43.04 27.12 26.86
CA VAL A 25 -44.14 26.26 27.30
C VAL A 25 -44.24 26.35 28.83
N ILE A 26 -45.41 26.78 29.32
CA ILE A 26 -45.67 26.89 30.76
C ILE A 26 -46.56 25.73 31.19
N SER A 27 -46.07 24.85 32.06
CA SER A 27 -46.82 23.71 32.58
C SER A 27 -47.20 23.91 34.04
N LEU A 28 -48.48 24.20 34.30
CA LEU A 28 -49.02 24.31 35.66
C LEU A 28 -48.97 22.97 36.41
N LYS A 29 -49.23 21.86 35.73
CA LYS A 29 -49.24 20.51 36.34
C LYS A 29 -47.86 20.08 36.83
N LYS A 30 -46.81 20.38 36.05
CA LYS A 30 -45.43 20.06 36.39
C LYS A 30 -44.73 21.19 37.17
N GLN A 31 -45.36 22.35 37.26
CA GLN A 31 -44.78 23.60 37.78
C GLN A 31 -43.48 24.01 37.08
N THR A 32 -43.31 23.66 35.79
CA THR A 32 -42.12 23.97 35.00
C THR A 32 -42.41 25.01 33.92
N VAL A 33 -41.37 25.72 33.49
CA VAL A 33 -41.40 26.68 32.38
C VAL A 33 -40.21 26.35 31.49
N ASP A 34 -40.50 25.85 30.29
CA ASP A 34 -39.49 25.50 29.29
C ASP A 34 -39.36 26.66 28.30
N ILE A 35 -38.14 27.14 28.06
CA ILE A 35 -37.87 28.38 27.31
C ILE A 35 -36.76 28.11 26.30
N GLU A 36 -37.01 28.43 25.03
CA GLU A 36 -36.03 28.49 23.95
C GLU A 36 -35.69 29.96 23.70
N THR A 37 -34.46 30.37 23.96
CA THR A 37 -34.01 31.77 23.89
C THR A 37 -32.52 31.86 23.58
N THR A 38 -32.10 32.99 23.01
CA THR A 38 -30.69 33.36 22.83
C THR A 38 -30.13 34.12 24.04
N LEU A 39 -30.97 34.50 25.01
CA LEU A 39 -30.56 35.27 26.18
C LEU A 39 -29.86 34.40 27.23
N PRO A 40 -28.89 34.96 27.98
CA PRO A 40 -28.26 34.26 29.11
C PRO A 40 -29.28 33.86 30.18
N LEU A 41 -29.07 32.69 30.79
CA LEU A 41 -29.93 32.15 31.85
C LEU A 41 -30.22 33.15 32.97
N GLU A 42 -29.19 33.87 33.43
CA GLU A 42 -29.31 34.86 34.51
C GLU A 42 -30.31 35.97 34.19
N THR A 43 -30.35 36.41 32.92
CA THR A 43 -31.28 37.43 32.46
C THR A 43 -32.71 36.94 32.56
N ILE A 44 -32.97 35.70 32.13
CA ILE A 44 -34.30 35.07 32.21
C ILE A 44 -34.72 34.85 33.66
N LEU A 45 -33.82 34.34 34.50
CA LEU A 45 -34.10 34.11 35.92
C LEU A 45 -34.44 35.42 36.64
N SER A 46 -33.67 36.49 36.43
CA SER A 46 -33.93 37.79 37.05
C SER A 46 -35.29 38.36 36.66
N LYS A 47 -35.75 38.11 35.43
CA LYS A 47 -37.05 38.56 34.92
C LYS A 47 -38.20 37.74 35.48
N ILE A 48 -38.02 36.43 35.63
CA ILE A 48 -39.02 35.54 36.25
C ILE A 48 -39.12 35.81 37.76
N GLN A 49 -38.01 36.03 38.46
CA GLN A 49 -38.01 36.36 39.89
C GLN A 49 -38.75 37.67 40.20
N LYS A 50 -38.72 38.64 39.28
CA LYS A 50 -39.52 39.88 39.38
C LYS A 50 -41.04 39.64 39.41
N THR A 51 -41.52 38.45 39.07
CA THR A 51 -42.95 38.06 39.22
C THR A 51 -43.31 37.65 40.66
N GLY A 52 -42.35 37.70 41.59
CA GLY A 52 -42.53 37.33 43.00
C GLY A 52 -42.66 35.82 43.20
N LYS A 53 -42.07 35.02 42.30
CA LYS A 53 -42.07 33.56 42.36
C LYS A 53 -40.67 33.05 42.62
N GLU A 54 -40.57 32.17 43.61
CA GLU A 54 -39.35 31.45 43.92
C GLU A 54 -39.07 30.40 42.84
N VAL A 55 -37.84 30.38 42.35
CA VAL A 55 -37.36 29.41 41.36
C VAL A 55 -36.50 28.40 42.11
N THR A 56 -37.01 27.18 42.28
CA THR A 56 -36.35 26.12 43.06
C THR A 56 -35.22 25.42 42.29
N GLY A 57 -35.16 25.58 40.98
CA GLY A 57 -34.11 25.01 40.15
C GLY A 57 -34.19 25.53 38.72
N SER A 58 -33.04 25.54 38.05
CA SER A 58 -32.95 25.86 36.63
C SER A 58 -31.93 24.92 35.98
N LYS A 59 -32.24 24.44 34.77
CA LYS A 59 -31.35 23.57 33.99
C LYS A 59 -31.28 24.12 32.58
N VAL A 60 -30.07 24.33 32.08
CA VAL A 60 -29.83 24.69 30.68
C VAL A 60 -29.61 23.41 29.90
N TRP A 61 -30.46 23.19 28.89
CA TRP A 61 -30.24 22.15 27.90
C TRP A 61 -29.50 22.79 26.73
N LYS A 62 -28.16 22.87 26.83
CA LYS A 62 -27.34 23.29 25.69
C LYS A 62 -27.26 22.08 24.76
N MET A 63 -27.99 22.12 23.65
CA MET A 63 -27.77 21.16 22.58
C MET A 63 -26.51 21.60 21.85
N ASP A 64 -25.37 20.98 22.18
CA ASP A 64 -24.08 21.38 21.63
C ASP A 64 -23.95 20.82 20.22
N TYR A 65 -24.38 21.61 19.23
CA TYR A 65 -24.22 21.28 17.81
C TYR A 65 -22.76 21.05 17.42
N THR A 66 -21.81 21.57 18.20
CA THR A 66 -20.38 21.33 18.03
C THR A 66 -20.02 19.87 18.26
N ASP A 67 -20.61 19.21 19.25
CA ASP A 67 -20.27 17.83 19.60
C ASP A 67 -20.73 16.88 18.50
N LYS A 68 -21.93 17.10 17.95
CA LYS A 68 -22.43 16.32 16.81
C LYS A 68 -21.62 16.54 15.52
N LEU A 69 -21.09 17.75 15.32
CA LEU A 69 -20.22 18.04 14.18
C LEU A 69 -18.86 17.34 14.35
N LEU A 70 -18.29 17.36 15.56
CA LEU A 70 -17.05 16.69 15.91
C LEU A 70 -17.18 15.16 15.76
N GLU A 71 -18.27 14.57 16.24
CA GLU A 71 -18.56 13.14 16.05
C GLU A 71 -18.62 12.76 14.57
N LEU A 72 -19.24 13.60 13.74
CA LEU A 72 -19.33 13.36 12.30
C LEU A 72 -17.97 13.48 11.61
N GLU A 73 -17.17 14.47 12.00
CA GLU A 73 -15.81 14.66 11.48
C GLU A 73 -14.89 13.48 11.83
N GLU A 74 -14.94 13.02 13.08
CA GLU A 74 -14.19 11.86 13.56
C GLU A 74 -14.58 10.60 12.77
N GLN A 75 -15.87 10.39 12.52
CA GLN A 75 -16.34 9.27 11.70
C GLN A 75 -15.76 9.29 10.28
N TYR A 76 -15.77 10.44 9.60
CA TYR A 76 -15.20 10.56 8.25
C TYR A 76 -13.68 10.43 8.25
N TYR A 77 -13.01 10.90 9.29
CA TYR A 77 -11.57 10.72 9.45
C TYR A 77 -11.20 9.24 9.60
N GLU A 78 -11.90 8.51 10.47
CA GLU A 78 -11.71 7.07 10.63
C GLU A 78 -12.02 6.30 9.35
N GLU A 79 -13.08 6.69 8.63
CA GLU A 79 -13.46 6.08 7.36
C GLU A 79 -12.39 6.29 6.29
N GLY A 80 -11.94 7.53 6.09
CA GLY A 80 -10.88 7.85 5.11
C GLY A 80 -9.54 7.23 5.47
N PHE A 81 -9.19 7.16 6.77
CA PHE A 81 -7.97 6.49 7.23
C PHE A 81 -8.03 4.99 6.92
N ARG A 82 -9.16 4.33 7.20
CA ARG A 82 -9.37 2.91 6.89
C ARG A 82 -9.38 2.65 5.39
N GLU A 83 -10.01 3.53 4.61
CA GLU A 83 -10.02 3.45 3.15
C GLU A 83 -8.59 3.53 2.59
N GLY A 84 -7.80 4.52 3.01
CA GLY A 84 -6.40 4.64 2.57
C GLY A 84 -5.53 3.46 2.99
N GLN A 85 -5.76 2.87 4.18
CA GLN A 85 -5.08 1.64 4.58
C GLN A 85 -5.46 0.46 3.68
N ASN A 86 -6.76 0.29 3.39
CA ASN A 86 -7.25 -0.79 2.55
C ASN A 86 -6.72 -0.68 1.12
N GLU A 87 -6.71 0.51 0.55
CA GLU A 87 -6.18 0.79 -0.78
C GLU A 87 -4.67 0.55 -0.84
N SER A 88 -3.92 1.02 0.17
CA SER A 88 -2.47 0.76 0.27
C SER A 88 -2.15 -0.74 0.36
N LEU A 89 -2.90 -1.49 1.18
CA LEU A 89 -2.76 -2.95 1.29
C LEU A 89 -3.08 -3.64 -0.04
N HIS A 90 -4.14 -3.21 -0.72
CA HIS A 90 -4.53 -3.74 -2.02
C HIS A 90 -3.46 -3.50 -3.08
N ASN A 91 -2.96 -2.27 -3.19
CA ASN A 91 -1.94 -1.88 -4.17
C ASN A 91 -0.62 -2.59 -3.88
N SER A 92 -0.20 -2.65 -2.61
CA SER A 92 1.01 -3.37 -2.21
C SER A 92 0.93 -4.87 -2.54
N PHE A 93 -0.23 -5.49 -2.36
CA PHE A 93 -0.44 -6.89 -2.71
C PHE A 93 -0.37 -7.13 -4.23
N LEU A 94 -1.00 -6.26 -5.02
CA LEU A 94 -0.96 -6.34 -6.48
C LEU A 94 0.47 -6.13 -7.02
N GLU A 95 1.17 -5.12 -6.51
CA GLU A 95 2.56 -4.84 -6.85
C GLU A 95 3.47 -6.02 -6.53
N GLY A 96 3.38 -6.55 -5.31
CA GLY A 96 4.18 -7.72 -4.91
C GLY A 96 3.94 -8.94 -5.80
N LYS A 97 2.68 -9.16 -6.21
CA LYS A 97 2.32 -10.24 -7.15
C LYS A 97 2.89 -10.01 -8.56
N GLN A 98 2.80 -8.79 -9.07
CA GLN A 98 3.35 -8.43 -10.38
C GLN A 98 4.88 -8.58 -10.39
N PHE A 99 5.54 -8.04 -9.37
CA PHE A 99 6.98 -8.14 -9.19
C PHE A 99 7.44 -9.59 -9.12
N GLY A 100 6.76 -10.42 -8.30
CA GLY A 100 7.08 -11.84 -8.19
C GLY A 100 6.94 -12.59 -9.52
N LEU A 101 5.87 -12.32 -10.29
CA LEU A 101 5.67 -12.92 -11.60
C LEU A 101 6.76 -12.49 -12.59
N GLN A 102 7.12 -11.22 -12.60
CA GLN A 102 8.13 -10.66 -13.49
C GLN A 102 9.52 -11.22 -13.20
N VAL A 103 9.93 -11.23 -11.93
CA VAL A 103 11.21 -11.81 -11.49
C VAL A 103 11.26 -13.30 -11.80
N GLY A 104 10.17 -14.03 -11.55
CA GLY A 104 10.05 -15.44 -11.92
C GLY A 104 10.24 -15.67 -13.41
N PHE A 105 9.59 -14.87 -14.25
CA PHE A 105 9.74 -14.95 -15.70
C PHE A 105 11.17 -14.67 -16.17
N GLN A 106 11.81 -13.61 -15.68
CA GLN A 106 13.21 -13.29 -15.99
C GLN A 106 14.16 -14.44 -15.63
N ARG A 107 14.01 -15.00 -14.43
CA ARG A 107 14.80 -16.15 -13.95
C ARG A 107 14.57 -17.36 -14.85
N PHE A 108 13.33 -17.65 -15.22
CA PHE A 108 12.98 -18.79 -16.08
C PHE A 108 13.57 -18.64 -17.49
N VAL A 109 13.48 -17.45 -18.09
CA VAL A 109 14.09 -17.16 -19.41
C VAL A 109 15.60 -17.40 -19.36
N LEU A 110 16.29 -16.88 -18.35
CA LEU A 110 17.74 -17.05 -18.21
C LEU A 110 18.14 -18.52 -18.06
N ILE A 111 17.44 -19.28 -17.21
CA ILE A 111 17.69 -20.72 -17.00
C ILE A 111 17.54 -21.49 -18.32
N ASN A 112 16.48 -21.22 -19.08
CA ASN A 112 16.24 -21.91 -20.34
C ASN A 112 17.25 -21.53 -21.43
N GLN A 113 17.69 -20.28 -21.48
CA GLN A 113 18.77 -19.88 -22.38
C GLN A 113 20.09 -20.59 -22.05
N ILE A 114 20.41 -20.74 -20.76
CA ILE A 114 21.59 -21.50 -20.32
C ILE A 114 21.50 -22.96 -20.79
N ILE A 115 20.34 -23.61 -20.63
CA ILE A 115 20.12 -24.98 -21.12
C ILE A 115 20.29 -25.04 -22.63
N GLY A 116 19.61 -24.17 -23.37
CA GLY A 116 19.66 -24.16 -24.84
C GLY A 116 21.09 -23.98 -25.36
N ILE A 117 21.89 -23.11 -24.74
CA ILE A 117 23.31 -22.94 -25.09
C ILE A 117 24.10 -24.20 -24.74
N CYS A 118 23.88 -24.80 -23.56
CA CYS A 118 24.52 -26.06 -23.19
C CYS A 118 24.18 -27.20 -24.16
N ASP A 119 22.94 -27.32 -24.62
CA ASP A 119 22.51 -28.35 -25.57
C ASP A 119 23.14 -28.15 -26.96
N ILE A 120 23.26 -26.90 -27.41
CA ILE A 120 24.01 -26.58 -28.63
C ILE A 120 25.48 -26.98 -28.48
N ILE A 121 26.12 -26.63 -27.36
CA ILE A 121 27.53 -27.00 -27.11
C ILE A 121 27.72 -28.52 -27.07
N ASP A 122 26.80 -29.24 -26.43
CA ASP A 122 26.81 -30.71 -26.36
C ASP A 122 26.67 -31.33 -27.76
N SER A 123 25.83 -30.74 -28.62
CA SER A 123 25.63 -31.20 -30.01
C SER A 123 26.86 -31.04 -30.92
N LEU A 124 27.82 -30.19 -30.55
CA LEU A 124 29.06 -29.97 -31.30
C LEU A 124 30.11 -31.08 -31.06
N ASP A 125 29.87 -32.01 -30.14
CA ASP A 125 30.74 -33.16 -29.80
C ASP A 125 32.23 -32.79 -29.71
N LEU A 126 32.56 -31.82 -28.85
CA LEU A 126 33.91 -31.28 -28.70
C LEU A 126 34.90 -32.22 -27.97
N LYS A 127 34.52 -33.49 -27.74
CA LYS A 127 35.33 -34.55 -27.10
C LYS A 127 36.12 -34.09 -25.85
N ASN A 128 35.48 -33.30 -24.98
CA ASN A 128 36.08 -32.84 -23.74
C ASN A 128 35.29 -33.34 -22.53
N ASP A 129 35.87 -34.31 -21.80
CA ASP A 129 35.24 -34.92 -20.62
C ASP A 129 34.91 -33.91 -19.51
N SER A 130 35.75 -32.88 -19.34
CA SER A 130 35.53 -31.85 -18.33
C SER A 130 34.33 -30.96 -18.69
N LEU A 131 34.21 -30.58 -19.96
CA LEU A 131 33.08 -29.81 -20.47
C LEU A 131 31.76 -30.57 -20.28
N ASN A 132 31.73 -31.84 -20.71
CA ASN A 132 30.53 -32.67 -20.63
C ASN A 132 30.10 -32.94 -19.18
N LYS A 133 31.05 -33.12 -18.25
CA LYS A 133 30.77 -33.20 -16.81
C LYS A 133 30.14 -31.92 -16.28
N ASN A 134 30.66 -30.75 -16.65
CA ASN A 134 30.11 -29.46 -16.21
C ASN A 134 28.71 -29.21 -16.78
N ILE A 135 28.45 -29.55 -18.04
CA ILE A 135 27.11 -29.49 -18.66
C ILE A 135 26.13 -30.41 -17.93
N SER A 136 26.55 -31.62 -17.58
CA SER A 136 25.73 -32.57 -16.82
C SER A 136 25.37 -32.04 -15.42
N ILE A 137 26.33 -31.37 -14.75
CA ILE A 137 26.09 -30.71 -13.47
C ILE A 137 25.04 -29.59 -13.62
N ILE A 138 25.13 -28.78 -14.68
CA ILE A 138 24.15 -27.73 -14.97
C ILE A 138 22.74 -28.33 -15.13
N ARG A 139 22.60 -29.40 -15.92
CA ARG A 139 21.30 -30.10 -16.10
C ARG A 139 20.75 -30.63 -14.78
N HIS A 140 21.58 -31.24 -13.95
CA HIS A 140 21.16 -31.75 -12.64
C HIS A 140 20.75 -30.62 -11.68
N LEU A 141 21.48 -29.49 -11.66
CA LEU A 141 21.12 -28.33 -10.85
C LEU A 141 19.75 -27.77 -11.22
N ILE A 142 19.41 -27.74 -12.51
CA ILE A 142 18.14 -27.21 -12.98
C ILE A 142 16.98 -28.17 -12.69
N ASN A 143 17.19 -29.48 -12.86
CA ASN A 143 16.17 -30.48 -12.55
C ASN A 143 15.83 -30.55 -11.06
N ASN A 144 16.73 -30.11 -10.18
CA ASN A 144 16.52 -30.07 -8.73
C ASN A 144 15.76 -28.83 -8.26
N ILE A 145 15.42 -27.89 -9.15
CA ILE A 145 14.67 -26.70 -8.77
C ILE A 145 13.24 -27.11 -8.44
N GLN A 146 12.84 -26.88 -7.18
CA GLN A 146 11.46 -27.03 -6.75
C GLN A 146 10.63 -25.81 -7.19
N MET A 147 9.41 -26.06 -7.65
CA MET A 147 8.48 -25.05 -8.17
C MET A 147 7.39 -24.70 -7.13
N ASN A 148 7.80 -24.54 -5.88
CA ASN A 148 6.97 -24.10 -4.76
C ASN A 148 7.47 -22.74 -4.24
N ASN A 149 6.60 -22.03 -3.53
CA ASN A 149 6.88 -20.70 -2.99
C ASN A 149 7.15 -20.73 -1.48
N ASP A 150 7.63 -21.87 -0.96
CA ASP A 150 8.00 -21.98 0.45
C ASP A 150 9.29 -21.18 0.69
N GLU A 151 9.38 -20.47 1.82
CA GLU A 151 10.48 -19.54 2.12
C GLU A 151 11.87 -20.20 2.02
N GLU A 152 12.02 -21.43 2.54
CA GLU A 152 13.25 -22.21 2.44
C GLU A 152 13.63 -22.54 0.98
N ASN A 153 12.63 -22.80 0.13
CA ASN A 153 12.85 -23.16 -1.27
C ASN A 153 13.22 -21.95 -2.12
N VAL A 154 12.69 -20.77 -1.79
CA VAL A 154 13.11 -19.49 -2.41
C VAL A 154 14.58 -19.21 -2.10
N GLU A 155 15.01 -19.36 -0.84
CA GLU A 155 16.42 -19.16 -0.46
C GLU A 155 17.34 -20.19 -1.16
N ASN A 156 16.89 -21.45 -1.24
CA ASN A 156 17.62 -22.48 -1.95
C ASN A 156 17.72 -22.23 -3.45
N LEU A 157 16.66 -21.70 -4.09
CA LEU A 157 16.66 -21.30 -5.49
C LEU A 157 17.73 -20.24 -5.75
N ASP A 158 17.84 -19.21 -4.92
CA ASP A 158 18.84 -18.15 -5.07
C ASP A 158 20.27 -18.72 -4.98
N LYS A 159 20.52 -19.64 -4.04
CA LYS A 159 21.81 -20.36 -3.92
C LYS A 159 22.10 -21.21 -5.17
N ILE A 160 21.09 -21.89 -5.72
CA ILE A 160 21.22 -22.70 -6.94
C ILE A 160 21.53 -21.80 -8.15
N LEU A 161 20.85 -20.66 -8.29
CA LEU A 161 21.07 -19.70 -9.37
C LEU A 161 22.50 -19.16 -9.38
N ILE A 162 23.07 -18.80 -8.23
CA ILE A 162 24.46 -18.33 -8.14
C ILE A 162 25.43 -19.44 -8.61
N LYS A 163 25.22 -20.67 -8.14
CA LYS A 163 26.03 -21.84 -8.56
C LYS A 163 25.90 -22.10 -10.06
N LEU A 164 24.69 -22.01 -10.60
CA LEU A 164 24.38 -22.19 -12.02
C LEU A 164 25.11 -21.16 -12.88
N LYS A 165 24.98 -19.86 -12.57
CA LYS A 165 25.69 -18.78 -13.28
C LYS A 165 27.21 -19.00 -13.28
N ASN A 166 27.78 -19.38 -12.14
CA ASN A 166 29.22 -19.60 -12.02
C ASN A 166 29.71 -20.84 -12.79
N LYS A 167 28.92 -21.93 -12.81
CA LYS A 167 29.27 -23.10 -13.63
C LYS A 167 29.09 -22.83 -15.11
N PHE A 168 28.06 -22.11 -15.51
CA PHE A 168 27.88 -21.73 -16.90
C PHE A 168 29.01 -20.83 -17.42
N ARG A 169 29.49 -19.87 -16.61
CA ARG A 169 30.72 -19.11 -16.93
C ARG A 169 31.93 -20.02 -17.17
N THR A 170 32.09 -21.07 -16.36
CA THR A 170 33.16 -22.05 -16.53
C THR A 170 33.01 -22.83 -17.84
N VAL A 171 31.79 -23.22 -18.21
CA VAL A 171 31.48 -23.88 -19.49
C VAL A 171 31.84 -22.98 -20.67
N LEU A 172 31.42 -21.71 -20.65
CA LEU A 172 31.76 -20.74 -21.71
C LEU A 172 33.27 -20.55 -21.86
N LEU A 173 34.01 -20.46 -20.74
CA LEU A 173 35.47 -20.35 -20.77
C LEU A 173 36.13 -21.59 -21.38
N SER A 174 35.70 -22.79 -20.99
CA SER A 174 36.19 -24.06 -21.55
C SER A 174 35.86 -24.18 -23.03
N PHE A 175 34.64 -23.82 -23.43
CA PHE A 175 34.21 -23.79 -24.83
C PHE A 175 35.06 -22.83 -25.67
N HIS A 176 35.36 -21.63 -25.15
CA HIS A 176 36.20 -20.67 -25.85
C HIS A 176 37.63 -21.19 -26.06
N ARG A 177 38.24 -21.82 -25.04
CA ARG A 177 39.58 -22.40 -25.18
C ARG A 177 39.64 -23.43 -26.31
N LEU A 178 38.65 -24.32 -26.40
CA LEU A 178 38.57 -25.36 -27.42
C LEU A 178 38.29 -24.82 -28.82
N THR A 179 37.55 -23.73 -28.94
CA THR A 179 37.21 -23.13 -30.24
C THR A 179 38.28 -22.17 -30.75
N LYS A 180 39.07 -21.57 -29.86
CA LYS A 180 40.20 -20.69 -30.21
C LYS A 180 41.36 -21.45 -30.87
N ASP A 181 41.66 -22.66 -30.41
CA ASP A 181 42.74 -23.47 -30.98
C ASP A 181 42.46 -23.93 -32.43
N ASN A 182 41.21 -23.81 -32.90
CA ASN A 182 40.79 -24.25 -34.23
C ASN A 182 40.80 -23.15 -35.31
N HIS A 183 41.06 -21.88 -34.98
CA HIS A 183 40.99 -20.79 -35.96
C HIS A 183 42.18 -19.81 -35.87
N ASP A 184 43.09 -19.89 -36.84
CA ASP A 184 44.21 -18.95 -37.09
C ASP A 184 43.77 -17.55 -37.62
N ASN A 185 42.51 -17.15 -37.46
CA ASN A 185 42.01 -15.92 -38.09
C ASN A 185 41.94 -14.72 -37.13
N LYS A 186 42.86 -13.79 -37.41
CA LYS A 186 43.16 -12.53 -36.72
C LYS A 186 42.06 -11.45 -36.79
N HIS A 187 40.86 -11.75 -37.29
CA HIS A 187 39.80 -10.75 -37.40
C HIS A 187 38.43 -11.33 -37.04
N SER A 188 37.84 -10.74 -35.99
CA SER A 188 36.48 -10.91 -35.49
C SER A 188 36.19 -12.16 -34.65
N THR A 189 36.53 -12.10 -33.35
CA THR A 189 35.92 -13.00 -32.36
C THR A 189 35.06 -12.18 -31.40
N ASN A 190 33.78 -11.98 -31.72
CA ASN A 190 32.80 -11.63 -30.70
C ASN A 190 32.68 -12.86 -29.78
N HIS A 191 33.44 -12.85 -28.68
CA HIS A 191 33.40 -13.92 -27.69
C HIS A 191 32.03 -13.89 -27.02
N LEU A 192 31.29 -15.01 -27.04
CA LEU A 192 30.05 -15.15 -26.27
C LEU A 192 30.39 -15.12 -24.78
N THR A 193 30.17 -13.99 -24.11
CA THR A 193 30.36 -13.87 -22.66
C THR A 193 29.04 -14.13 -21.94
N PHE A 194 29.13 -14.45 -20.64
CA PHE A 194 27.92 -14.55 -19.81
C PHE A 194 27.11 -13.26 -19.82
N ASN A 195 27.78 -12.10 -19.83
CA ASN A 195 27.09 -10.80 -19.87
C ASN A 195 26.26 -10.65 -21.13
N ASN A 196 26.74 -11.13 -22.28
CA ASN A 196 25.94 -11.08 -23.52
C ASN A 196 24.66 -11.92 -23.43
N VAL A 197 24.71 -13.05 -22.71
CA VAL A 197 23.53 -13.89 -22.46
C VAL A 197 22.57 -13.19 -21.49
N GLU A 198 23.10 -12.55 -20.44
CA GLU A 198 22.31 -11.80 -19.46
C GLU A 198 21.64 -10.56 -20.07
N ASP A 199 22.35 -9.83 -20.94
CA ASP A 199 21.83 -8.69 -21.70
C ASP A 199 20.70 -9.14 -22.64
N LEU A 200 20.90 -10.22 -23.38
CA LEU A 200 19.88 -10.79 -24.27
C LEU A 200 18.66 -11.28 -23.47
N SER A 201 18.88 -11.94 -22.34
CA SER A 201 17.82 -12.36 -21.41
C SER A 201 17.02 -11.15 -20.92
N SER A 202 17.69 -10.05 -20.58
CA SER A 202 17.06 -8.83 -20.09
C SER A 202 16.24 -8.11 -21.17
N ILE A 203 16.72 -8.13 -22.42
CA ILE A 203 15.97 -7.59 -23.56
C ILE A 203 14.70 -8.42 -23.82
N ILE A 204 14.80 -9.75 -23.77
CA ILE A 204 13.66 -10.65 -24.01
C ILE A 204 12.64 -10.58 -22.88
N ALA A 205 13.10 -10.57 -21.64
CA ALA A 205 12.24 -10.61 -20.47
C ALA A 205 11.69 -9.22 -20.07
N GLY A 206 12.25 -8.14 -20.62
CA GLY A 206 11.90 -6.77 -20.26
C GLY A 206 12.52 -6.33 -18.93
N LYS A 207 12.55 -5.01 -18.69
CA LYS A 207 13.02 -4.43 -17.42
C LYS A 207 11.97 -4.63 -16.33
N ILE A 208 12.43 -4.85 -15.09
CA ILE A 208 11.53 -4.89 -13.92
C ILE A 208 10.87 -3.52 -13.78
N GLU A 209 9.54 -3.48 -13.86
CA GLU A 209 8.76 -2.28 -13.65
C GLU A 209 7.82 -2.55 -12.47
N GLY A 210 7.90 -1.71 -11.42
CA GLY A 210 6.92 -1.74 -10.34
C GLY A 210 5.54 -1.29 -10.84
N PHE A 211 4.50 -1.47 -10.04
CA PHE A 211 3.18 -0.98 -10.41
C PHE A 211 3.23 0.56 -10.54
N VAL A 212 2.85 1.08 -11.71
CA VAL A 212 2.84 2.51 -11.99
C VAL A 212 1.40 2.95 -12.25
N GLU A 213 0.78 3.56 -11.24
CA GLU A 213 -0.56 4.16 -11.33
C GLU A 213 -0.57 5.32 -12.34
N ASP A 214 0.52 6.12 -12.38
CA ASP A 214 0.75 7.20 -13.34
C ASP A 214 2.21 7.26 -13.84
N LYS A 215 2.40 7.15 -15.17
CA LYS A 215 3.73 7.10 -15.79
C LYS A 215 4.55 8.39 -15.62
N GLU A 216 3.90 9.55 -15.51
CA GLU A 216 4.57 10.86 -15.43
C GLU A 216 5.15 11.18 -14.05
N VAL A 217 4.56 10.67 -12.96
CA VAL A 217 5.02 10.94 -11.59
C VAL A 217 6.25 10.09 -11.22
N THR A 218 6.43 8.96 -11.91
CA THR A 218 7.35 7.89 -11.51
C THR A 218 8.78 8.07 -12.04
N GLU A 219 9.01 8.83 -13.13
CA GLU A 219 10.37 9.17 -13.59
C GLU A 219 11.19 9.91 -12.52
N VAL A 220 10.53 10.59 -11.58
CA VAL A 220 11.16 11.30 -10.47
C VAL A 220 11.54 10.36 -9.32
N LYS A 221 10.73 9.34 -9.01
CA LYS A 221 10.96 8.40 -7.90
C LYS A 221 11.97 7.29 -8.24
N VAL A 222 11.97 6.77 -9.47
CA VAL A 222 12.87 5.67 -9.88
C VAL A 222 14.36 6.06 -9.79
N LYS A 223 14.69 7.35 -9.94
CA LYS A 223 16.07 7.85 -9.77
C LYS A 223 16.58 7.77 -8.32
N GLN A 224 15.71 7.66 -7.33
CA GLN A 224 16.08 7.74 -5.92
C GLN A 224 16.36 6.35 -5.32
N ASP A 225 15.64 5.31 -5.74
CA ASP A 225 15.82 3.94 -5.23
C ASP A 225 16.89 3.12 -5.97
N GLN A 226 17.24 3.48 -7.22
CA GLN A 226 18.34 2.83 -7.95
C GLN A 226 19.74 3.15 -7.38
N LEU A 227 19.84 4.04 -6.39
CA LEU A 227 21.09 4.33 -5.67
C LEU A 227 21.44 3.27 -4.60
N HIS A 228 20.57 2.29 -4.35
CA HIS A 228 20.77 1.28 -3.30
C HIS A 228 20.89 -0.18 -3.79
N GLU A 229 20.98 -0.43 -5.10
CA GLU A 229 21.34 -1.76 -5.60
C GLU A 229 22.83 -1.84 -5.97
N TRP A 230 23.65 -2.18 -4.96
CA TRP A 230 24.85 -3.02 -5.06
C TRP A 230 25.20 -3.62 -3.69
#